data_AF-A0A7C8DL20-F1
#
_entry.id   AF-A0A7C8DL20-F1
#
_cell.length_a   1.000
_cell.length_b   1.000
_cell.length_c   1.000
_cell.angle_alpha   90.00
_cell.angle_beta   90.00
_cell.angle_gamma   90.00
#
_symmetry.space_group_name_H-M   'P 1'
#
loop_
_entity.id
_entity.type
_entity.pdbx_description
1 polymer ?
#
loop_
_entity_poly.entity_id
_entity_poly.type
_entity_poly.pdbx_seq_one_letter_code
_entity_poly.pdbx_strand_id
1 'polypeptide(L)'
;MTITTFNPPVRTLMGPGPSDVHPRVLSALARPTIGHLDPSFGMMMDEVKTLLQYAFQTRNQLTFPVSAPGSAGMETCFANLLEAGDTVIVCQNGVFGGRMKENVERCGATAIMVQDDWGKAVDPQKVEDALKAHPEASILAFVHAETSTGALSDAKTLCALAHQYDCLSIVDAVTSVGGSELRVDDWGIDAIYSGTQKCLSCVPG
;
A
#
# COMPACT_ATOMS: atom_id res chain seq x y z
N MET A 1 33.79 29.42 -0.68
CA MET A 1 32.40 29.36 -0.21
C MET A 1 32.40 28.61 1.12
N THR A 2 31.86 29.20 2.18
CA THR A 2 31.64 28.51 3.46
C THR A 2 30.34 27.72 3.33
N ILE A 3 30.42 26.39 3.40
CA ILE A 3 29.24 25.53 3.48
C ILE A 3 28.73 25.60 4.92
N THR A 4 27.47 25.97 5.11
CA THR A 4 26.80 25.96 6.42
C THR A 4 25.83 24.79 6.49
N THR A 5 25.57 24.30 7.71
CA THR A 5 24.53 23.29 7.93
C THR A 5 23.18 23.82 7.42
N PHE A 6 22.54 23.03 6.56
CA PHE A 6 21.21 23.35 6.06
C PHE A 6 20.19 23.14 7.17
N ASN A 7 19.50 24.21 7.56
CA ASN A 7 18.34 24.14 8.44
C ASN A 7 17.09 24.35 7.57
N PRO A 8 16.23 23.33 7.39
CA PRO A 8 15.05 23.48 6.56
C PRO A 8 14.11 24.52 7.16
N PRO A 9 13.46 25.35 6.34
CA PRO A 9 12.50 26.30 6.84
C PRO A 9 11.24 25.57 7.32
N VAL A 10 10.60 26.08 8.36
CA VAL A 10 9.33 25.50 8.85
C VAL A 10 8.25 25.70 7.80
N ARG A 11 7.51 24.64 7.50
CA ARG A 11 6.39 24.61 6.54
C ARG A 11 5.23 23.86 7.17
N THR A 12 4.03 24.16 6.66
CA THR A 12 2.81 23.42 6.95
C THR A 12 2.49 22.60 5.71
N LEU A 13 2.58 21.27 5.81
CA LEU A 13 2.50 20.38 4.66
C LEU A 13 1.05 19.94 4.42
N MET A 14 0.36 20.67 3.55
CA MET A 14 -1.05 20.42 3.16
C MET A 14 -1.18 19.77 1.77
N GLY A 15 -0.07 19.29 1.21
CA GLY A 15 -0.06 18.56 -0.06
C GLY A 15 -0.41 17.08 0.13
N PRO A 16 -0.40 16.30 -0.97
CA PRO A 16 -0.72 14.87 -0.91
C PRO A 16 0.30 14.04 -0.12
N GLY A 17 1.52 14.55 0.10
CA GLY A 17 2.54 13.96 0.95
C GLY A 17 3.97 14.41 0.58
N PRO A 18 4.95 14.28 1.47
CA PRO A 18 4.81 13.78 2.84
C PRO A 18 3.99 14.74 3.72
N SER A 19 3.28 14.20 4.72
CA SER A 19 2.63 15.02 5.74
C SER A 19 3.63 15.54 6.77
N ASP A 20 3.22 16.50 7.58
CA ASP A 20 3.99 16.88 8.77
C ASP A 20 4.20 15.65 9.68
N VAL A 21 5.42 15.50 10.19
CA VAL A 21 5.80 14.39 11.07
C VAL A 21 5.59 14.81 12.52
N HIS A 22 4.88 13.99 13.30
CA HIS A 22 4.61 14.32 14.69
C HIS A 22 5.93 14.47 15.49
N PRO A 23 6.09 15.51 16.35
CA PRO A 23 7.34 15.75 17.10
C PRO A 23 7.86 14.54 17.92
N ARG A 24 6.95 13.76 18.53
CA ARG A 24 7.26 12.47 19.18
C ARG A 24 7.98 11.47 18.25
N VAL A 25 7.61 11.40 16.98
CA VAL A 25 8.24 10.51 15.98
C VAL A 25 9.63 11.03 15.62
N LEU A 26 9.78 12.34 15.38
CA LEU A 26 11.10 12.96 15.15
C LEU A 26 12.04 12.75 16.34
N SER A 27 11.53 12.89 17.57
CA SER A 27 12.30 12.61 18.78
C SER A 27 12.69 11.13 18.90
N ALA A 28 11.84 10.21 18.46
CA ALA A 28 12.17 8.78 18.43
C ALA A 28 13.27 8.45 17.42
N LEU A 29 13.27 9.10 16.23
CA LEU A 29 14.31 8.94 15.22
C LEU A 29 15.69 9.43 15.67
N ALA A 30 15.75 10.36 16.62
CA ALA A 30 17.00 10.89 17.17
C ALA A 30 17.61 10.00 18.29
N ARG A 31 16.99 8.87 18.64
CA ARG A 31 17.49 7.96 19.67
C ARG A 31 18.72 7.18 19.16
N PRO A 32 19.62 6.72 20.06
CA PRO A 32 20.78 5.93 19.67
C PRO A 32 20.42 4.64 18.93
N THR A 33 21.29 4.22 18.01
CA THR A 33 21.17 2.92 17.36
C THR A 33 21.60 1.80 18.31
N ILE A 34 21.02 0.62 18.13
CA ILE A 34 21.39 -0.62 18.82
C ILE A 34 21.80 -1.68 17.78
N GLY A 35 22.50 -2.73 18.20
CA GLY A 35 22.88 -3.82 17.31
C GLY A 35 21.66 -4.60 16.80
N HIS A 36 21.69 -5.05 15.54
CA HIS A 36 20.58 -5.80 14.94
C HIS A 36 20.32 -7.19 15.58
N LEU A 37 21.29 -7.71 16.33
CA LEU A 37 21.17 -8.94 17.14
C LEU A 37 20.95 -8.65 18.64
N ASP A 38 20.82 -7.38 19.03
CA ASP A 38 20.52 -7.03 20.42
C ASP A 38 19.12 -7.57 20.80
N PRO A 39 18.95 -8.22 21.95
CA PRO A 39 17.63 -8.71 22.37
C PRO A 39 16.55 -7.62 22.41
N SER A 40 16.94 -6.37 22.70
CA SER A 40 16.05 -5.20 22.70
C SER A 40 15.53 -4.87 21.30
N PHE A 41 16.31 -5.15 20.25
CA PHE A 41 15.88 -4.98 18.87
C PHE A 41 14.76 -5.98 18.53
N GLY A 42 14.92 -7.25 18.91
CA GLY A 42 13.91 -8.28 18.72
C GLY A 42 12.58 -7.92 19.39
N MET A 43 12.62 -7.53 20.68
CA MET A 43 11.43 -7.10 21.41
C MET A 43 10.72 -5.91 20.74
N MET A 44 11.49 -4.91 20.29
CA MET A 44 10.93 -3.75 19.59
C MET A 44 10.27 -4.14 18.26
N MET A 45 10.86 -5.06 17.49
CA MET A 45 10.28 -5.55 16.24
C MET A 45 8.96 -6.32 16.47
N ASP A 46 8.85 -7.09 17.54
CA ASP A 46 7.60 -7.79 17.93
C ASP A 46 6.49 -6.79 18.34
N GLU A 47 6.85 -5.73 19.08
CA GLU A 47 5.94 -4.64 19.39
C GLU A 47 5.48 -3.91 18.12
N VAL A 48 6.41 -3.58 17.22
CA VAL A 48 6.10 -2.95 15.92
C VAL A 48 5.14 -3.80 15.11
N LYS A 49 5.36 -5.12 15.02
CA LYS A 49 4.45 -6.04 14.35
C LYS A 49 3.04 -5.98 14.93
N THR A 50 2.91 -5.99 16.26
CA THR A 50 1.60 -5.91 16.94
C THR A 50 0.91 -4.58 16.65
N LEU A 51 1.65 -3.47 16.64
CA LEU A 51 1.11 -2.15 16.31
C LEU A 51 0.70 -2.03 14.84
N LEU A 52 1.45 -2.65 13.92
CA LEU A 52 1.08 -2.73 12.51
C LEU A 52 -0.19 -3.58 12.31
N GLN A 53 -0.27 -4.73 12.97
CA GLN A 53 -1.47 -5.57 12.98
C GLN A 53 -2.70 -4.79 13.46
N TYR A 54 -2.54 -3.97 14.52
CA TYR A 54 -3.58 -3.05 14.95
C TYR A 54 -3.91 -1.99 13.88
N ALA A 55 -2.92 -1.33 13.28
CA ALA A 55 -3.17 -0.30 12.26
C ALA A 55 -3.92 -0.84 11.03
N PHE A 56 -3.66 -2.09 10.64
CA PHE A 56 -4.31 -2.79 9.54
C PHE A 56 -5.59 -3.53 9.95
N GLN A 57 -5.88 -3.61 11.26
CA GLN A 57 -6.98 -4.41 11.83
C GLN A 57 -6.91 -5.88 11.36
N THR A 58 -5.76 -6.51 11.59
CA THR A 58 -5.48 -7.90 11.21
C THR A 58 -4.81 -8.68 12.33
N ARG A 59 -4.91 -10.01 12.30
CA ARG A 59 -4.14 -10.94 13.13
C ARG A 59 -3.08 -11.71 12.34
N ASN A 60 -2.88 -11.38 11.06
CA ASN A 60 -1.96 -12.09 10.18
C ASN A 60 -0.54 -12.09 10.74
N GLN A 61 0.07 -13.28 10.83
CA GLN A 61 1.42 -13.40 11.38
C GLN A 61 2.49 -12.77 10.48
N LEU A 62 2.27 -12.76 9.16
CA LEU A 62 3.12 -12.07 8.20
C LEU A 62 2.72 -10.60 8.13
N THR A 63 3.10 -9.85 9.17
CA THR A 63 2.96 -8.40 9.22
C THR A 63 4.29 -7.83 9.69
N PHE A 64 4.96 -7.08 8.81
CA PHE A 64 6.32 -6.62 9.05
C PHE A 64 6.58 -5.32 8.28
N PRO A 65 7.50 -4.48 8.78
CA PRO A 65 7.95 -3.31 8.04
C PRO A 65 8.91 -3.71 6.92
N VAL A 66 8.81 -3.04 5.77
CA VAL A 66 9.81 -3.08 4.71
C VAL A 66 10.62 -1.79 4.80
N SER A 67 11.95 -1.88 4.89
CA SER A 67 12.84 -0.72 4.95
C SER A 67 13.04 -0.09 3.57
N ALA A 68 11.96 0.45 3.00
CA ALA A 68 11.95 1.17 1.74
C ALA A 68 10.67 2.02 1.61
N PRO A 69 10.63 3.02 0.69
CA PRO A 69 9.43 3.81 0.43
C PRO A 69 8.22 2.95 0.04
N GLY A 70 6.99 3.48 0.19
CA GLY A 70 5.76 2.73 -0.10
C GLY A 70 5.66 2.09 -1.50
N SER A 71 6.37 2.62 -2.51
CA SER A 71 6.48 1.98 -3.83
C SER A 71 7.21 0.63 -3.81
N ALA A 72 8.15 0.43 -2.89
CA ALA A 72 8.78 -0.87 -2.67
C ALA A 72 7.82 -1.84 -1.99
N GLY A 73 6.83 -1.36 -1.23
CA GLY A 73 5.73 -2.19 -0.73
C GLY A 73 4.89 -2.76 -1.88
N MET A 74 4.55 -1.92 -2.87
CA MET A 74 3.90 -2.33 -4.12
C MET A 74 4.71 -3.42 -4.83
N GLU A 75 5.99 -3.15 -5.10
CA GLU A 75 6.89 -4.10 -5.77
C GLU A 75 7.03 -5.40 -4.98
N THR A 76 7.12 -5.33 -3.64
CA THR A 76 7.20 -6.51 -2.77
C THR A 76 5.97 -7.40 -2.94
N CYS A 77 4.76 -6.85 -3.01
CA CYS A 77 3.56 -7.64 -3.25
C CYS A 77 3.59 -8.33 -4.62
N PHE A 78 3.83 -7.58 -5.70
CA PHE A 78 3.82 -8.15 -7.05
C PHE A 78 4.94 -9.17 -7.26
N ALA A 79 6.17 -8.86 -6.86
CA ALA A 79 7.33 -9.73 -7.10
C ALA A 79 7.30 -11.04 -6.30
N ASN A 80 6.49 -11.13 -5.23
CA ASN A 80 6.36 -12.36 -4.43
C ASN A 80 5.08 -13.15 -4.72
N LEU A 81 4.08 -12.55 -5.37
CA LEU A 81 2.79 -13.20 -5.65
C LEU A 81 2.60 -13.55 -7.12
N LEU A 82 3.34 -12.94 -8.03
CA LEU A 82 3.23 -13.21 -9.46
C LEU A 82 4.30 -14.17 -9.96
N GLU A 83 3.89 -15.01 -10.90
CA GLU A 83 4.75 -15.75 -11.80
C GLU A 83 4.69 -15.17 -13.22
N ALA A 84 5.74 -15.42 -14.01
CA ALA A 84 5.73 -15.02 -15.41
C ALA A 84 4.66 -15.80 -16.18
N GLY A 85 3.83 -15.08 -16.96
CA GLY A 85 2.68 -15.65 -17.67
C GLY A 85 1.35 -15.50 -16.93
N ASP A 86 1.34 -15.08 -15.66
CA ASP A 86 0.11 -14.78 -14.93
C ASP A 86 -0.68 -13.66 -15.59
N THR A 87 -1.99 -13.63 -15.33
CA THR A 87 -2.90 -12.55 -15.76
C THR A 87 -3.45 -11.83 -14.54
N VAL A 88 -3.38 -10.50 -14.54
CA VAL A 88 -3.77 -9.64 -13.42
C VAL A 88 -4.79 -8.62 -13.88
N ILE A 89 -5.93 -8.53 -13.20
CA ILE A 89 -6.86 -7.41 -13.37
C ILE A 89 -6.32 -6.23 -12.56
N VAL A 90 -6.00 -5.11 -13.23
CA VAL A 90 -5.46 -3.90 -12.58
C VAL A 90 -6.44 -2.75 -12.76
N CYS A 91 -6.93 -2.20 -11.64
CA CYS A 91 -7.84 -1.07 -11.64
C CYS A 91 -7.06 0.26 -11.68
N GLN A 92 -7.47 1.17 -12.57
CA GLN A 92 -6.86 2.49 -12.70
C GLN A 92 -7.93 3.59 -12.72
N ASN A 93 -8.00 4.33 -11.61
CA ASN A 93 -8.79 5.56 -11.45
C ASN A 93 -7.92 6.79 -11.10
N GLY A 94 -6.61 6.69 -11.37
CA GLY A 94 -5.61 7.71 -11.12
C GLY A 94 -4.20 7.26 -11.52
N VAL A 95 -3.18 7.86 -10.90
CA VAL A 95 -1.76 7.61 -11.22
C VAL A 95 -1.30 6.22 -10.79
N PHE A 96 -1.70 5.72 -9.61
CA PHE A 96 -1.02 4.59 -8.99
C PHE A 96 -1.42 3.22 -9.59
N GLY A 97 -2.63 3.10 -10.15
CA GLY A 97 -2.99 1.91 -10.95
C GLY A 97 -2.08 1.69 -12.16
N GLY A 98 -1.58 2.77 -12.77
CA GLY A 98 -0.58 2.68 -13.83
C GLY A 98 0.78 2.15 -13.34
N ARG A 99 1.15 2.44 -12.09
CA ARG A 99 2.38 1.91 -11.47
C ARG A 99 2.25 0.43 -11.12
N MET A 100 1.05 -0.02 -10.71
CA MET A 100 0.77 -1.44 -10.53
C MET A 100 0.96 -2.19 -11.85
N LYS A 101 0.40 -1.66 -12.95
CA LYS A 101 0.59 -2.21 -14.31
C LYS A 101 2.07 -2.41 -14.64
N GLU A 102 2.90 -1.39 -14.39
CA GLU A 102 4.35 -1.49 -14.65
C GLU A 102 5.01 -2.63 -13.84
N ASN A 103 4.58 -2.89 -12.60
CA ASN A 103 5.10 -4.00 -11.79
C ASN A 103 4.67 -5.36 -12.37
N VAL A 104 3.41 -5.49 -12.78
CA VAL A 104 2.88 -6.71 -13.42
C VAL A 104 3.71 -7.05 -14.67
N GLU A 105 3.88 -6.07 -15.58
CA GLU A 105 4.63 -6.27 -16.83
C GLU A 105 6.11 -6.60 -16.57
N ARG A 106 6.73 -6.00 -15.55
CA ARG A 106 8.12 -6.29 -15.16
C ARG A 106 8.31 -7.69 -14.58
N CYS A 107 7.28 -8.26 -13.96
CA CYS A 107 7.29 -9.64 -13.49
C CYS A 107 7.06 -10.65 -14.63
N GLY A 108 6.85 -10.19 -15.87
CA GLY A 108 6.55 -11.05 -17.02
C GLY A 108 5.10 -11.53 -17.07
N ALA A 109 4.21 -10.90 -16.31
CA ALA A 109 2.77 -11.16 -16.31
C ALA A 109 2.02 -10.18 -17.23
N THR A 110 0.75 -10.46 -17.50
CA THR A 110 -0.14 -9.66 -18.34
C THR A 110 -1.11 -8.85 -17.49
N ALA A 111 -1.11 -7.53 -17.64
CA ALA A 111 -2.06 -6.65 -16.97
C ALA A 111 -3.29 -6.38 -17.84
N ILE A 112 -4.46 -6.85 -17.39
CA ILE A 112 -5.76 -6.49 -17.95
C ILE A 112 -6.26 -5.24 -17.21
N MET A 113 -6.35 -4.13 -17.94
CA MET A 113 -6.67 -2.83 -17.33
C MET A 113 -8.18 -2.60 -17.24
N VAL A 114 -8.66 -2.33 -16.04
CA VAL A 114 -9.99 -1.76 -15.79
C VAL A 114 -9.81 -0.27 -15.53
N GLN A 115 -10.26 0.56 -16.47
CA GLN A 115 -10.04 2.00 -16.42
C GLN A 115 -11.34 2.76 -16.10
N ASP A 116 -11.23 3.66 -15.13
CA ASP A 116 -12.27 4.57 -14.69
C ASP A 116 -11.83 6.03 -14.86
N ASP A 117 -12.83 6.92 -14.93
CA ASP A 117 -12.55 8.36 -14.97
C ASP A 117 -11.78 8.77 -13.71
N TRP A 118 -10.76 9.60 -13.89
CA TRP A 118 -9.97 10.08 -12.76
C TRP A 118 -10.83 10.90 -11.80
N GLY A 119 -10.71 10.61 -10.51
CA GLY A 119 -11.52 11.22 -9.46
C GLY A 119 -12.82 10.47 -9.15
N LYS A 120 -13.12 9.38 -9.86
CA LYS A 120 -14.16 8.43 -9.48
C LYS A 120 -13.56 7.22 -8.77
N ALA A 121 -14.36 6.58 -7.92
CA ALA A 121 -14.03 5.26 -7.38
C ALA A 121 -13.96 4.23 -8.52
N VAL A 122 -13.22 3.14 -8.29
CA VAL A 122 -13.26 1.97 -9.17
C VAL A 122 -14.69 1.43 -9.23
N ASP A 123 -15.19 1.17 -10.44
CA ASP A 123 -16.53 0.61 -10.66
C ASP A 123 -16.52 -0.92 -10.48
N PRO A 124 -17.19 -1.47 -9.44
CA PRO A 124 -17.22 -2.91 -9.21
C PRO A 124 -17.82 -3.70 -10.38
N GLN A 125 -18.74 -3.13 -11.15
CA GLN A 125 -19.34 -3.84 -12.30
C GLN A 125 -18.31 -4.03 -13.41
N LYS A 126 -17.48 -3.03 -13.71
CA LYS A 126 -16.42 -3.16 -14.71
C LYS A 126 -15.37 -4.19 -14.30
N VAL A 127 -15.07 -4.25 -13.00
CA VAL A 127 -14.17 -5.26 -12.44
C VAL A 127 -14.77 -6.66 -12.61
N GLU A 128 -16.05 -6.83 -12.27
CA GLU A 128 -16.73 -8.11 -12.45
C GLU A 128 -16.77 -8.54 -13.92
N ASP A 129 -17.06 -7.61 -14.84
CA ASP A 129 -17.08 -7.89 -16.28
C ASP A 129 -15.70 -8.31 -16.79
N ALA A 130 -14.62 -7.69 -16.29
CA ALA A 130 -13.25 -8.08 -16.61
C ALA A 130 -12.91 -9.48 -16.05
N LEU A 131 -13.28 -9.79 -14.81
CA LEU A 131 -13.09 -11.11 -14.20
C LEU A 131 -13.86 -12.21 -14.97
N LYS A 132 -15.07 -11.92 -15.45
CA LYS A 132 -15.84 -12.84 -16.32
C LYS A 132 -15.16 -13.06 -17.68
N ALA A 133 -14.58 -12.02 -18.25
CA ALA A 133 -13.91 -12.08 -19.55
C ALA A 133 -12.54 -12.78 -19.48
N HIS A 134 -11.91 -12.75 -18.30
CA HIS A 134 -10.58 -13.29 -18.03
C HIS A 134 -10.62 -14.26 -16.84
N PRO A 135 -11.27 -15.42 -16.97
CA PRO A 135 -11.35 -16.43 -15.91
C PRO A 135 -9.99 -17.02 -15.53
N GLU A 136 -8.95 -16.79 -16.34
CA GLU A 136 -7.56 -17.14 -16.07
C GLU A 136 -6.83 -16.15 -15.14
N ALA A 137 -7.43 -15.01 -14.80
CA ALA A 137 -6.81 -14.04 -13.92
C ALA A 137 -6.55 -14.63 -12.53
N SER A 138 -5.36 -14.40 -11.98
CA SER A 138 -4.97 -14.89 -10.65
C SER A 138 -5.04 -13.80 -9.58
N ILE A 139 -5.01 -12.52 -9.98
CA ILE A 139 -4.96 -11.38 -9.06
C ILE A 139 -5.87 -10.24 -9.53
N LEU A 140 -6.58 -9.62 -8.57
CA LEU A 140 -7.19 -8.29 -8.68
C LEU A 140 -6.37 -7.27 -7.88
N ALA A 141 -5.82 -6.27 -8.54
CA ALA A 141 -5.05 -5.20 -7.92
C ALA A 141 -5.74 -3.84 -8.06
N PHE A 142 -5.84 -3.09 -6.95
CA PHE A 142 -6.46 -1.76 -6.95
C PHE A 142 -5.95 -0.84 -5.84
N VAL A 143 -6.18 0.46 -6.01
CA VAL A 143 -5.84 1.48 -5.03
C VAL A 143 -7.06 1.79 -4.17
N HIS A 144 -6.90 1.66 -2.84
CA HIS A 144 -7.98 1.94 -1.90
C HIS A 144 -8.27 3.44 -1.83
N ALA A 145 -7.26 4.26 -1.52
CA ALA A 145 -7.35 5.72 -1.56
C ALA A 145 -6.39 6.29 -2.61
N GLU A 146 -6.93 6.66 -3.77
CA GLU A 146 -6.16 7.13 -4.91
C GLU A 146 -5.69 8.57 -4.68
N THR A 147 -4.48 8.68 -4.11
CA THR A 147 -3.86 9.94 -3.70
C THR A 147 -3.87 11.03 -4.77
N SER A 148 -3.71 10.67 -6.05
CA SER A 148 -3.62 11.66 -7.13
C SER A 148 -4.95 12.33 -7.47
N THR A 149 -6.07 11.72 -7.08
CA THR A 149 -7.42 12.20 -7.40
C THR A 149 -8.30 12.42 -6.17
N GLY A 150 -7.93 11.85 -5.03
CA GLY A 150 -8.73 11.86 -3.79
C GLY A 150 -9.87 10.85 -3.78
N ALA A 151 -10.00 9.99 -4.79
CA ALA A 151 -11.05 8.98 -4.85
C ALA A 151 -10.80 7.83 -3.85
N LEU A 152 -11.88 7.35 -3.23
CA LEU A 152 -11.86 6.19 -2.34
C LEU A 152 -12.65 5.05 -3.00
N SER A 153 -11.97 3.93 -3.28
CA SER A 153 -12.56 2.73 -3.85
C SER A 153 -13.15 1.84 -2.77
N ASP A 154 -14.23 1.10 -3.06
CA ASP A 154 -14.84 0.17 -2.10
C ASP A 154 -14.03 -1.14 -1.99
N ALA A 155 -13.00 -1.11 -1.14
CA ALA A 155 -12.10 -2.25 -0.97
C ALA A 155 -12.83 -3.52 -0.51
N LYS A 156 -13.87 -3.40 0.32
CA LYS A 156 -14.64 -4.55 0.80
C LYS A 156 -15.34 -5.26 -0.36
N THR A 157 -16.03 -4.51 -1.21
CA THR A 157 -16.72 -5.07 -2.37
C THR A 157 -15.74 -5.66 -3.38
N LEU A 158 -14.63 -4.97 -3.65
CA LEU A 158 -13.63 -5.44 -4.61
C LEU A 158 -12.92 -6.72 -4.16
N CYS A 159 -12.58 -6.86 -2.87
CA CYS A 159 -11.98 -8.09 -2.35
C CYS A 159 -12.97 -9.26 -2.39
N ALA A 160 -14.25 -9.01 -2.05
CA ALA A 160 -15.29 -10.03 -2.18
C ALA A 160 -15.47 -10.50 -3.64
N LEU A 161 -15.38 -9.59 -4.60
CA LEU A 161 -15.37 -9.93 -6.03
C LEU A 161 -14.13 -10.75 -6.41
N ALA A 162 -12.92 -10.37 -5.97
CA ALA A 162 -11.72 -11.15 -6.23
C ALA A 162 -11.90 -12.62 -5.81
N HIS A 163 -12.35 -12.85 -4.58
CA HIS A 163 -12.57 -14.20 -4.05
C HIS A 163 -13.69 -14.97 -4.75
N GLN A 164 -14.75 -14.30 -5.21
CA GLN A 164 -15.82 -14.93 -5.98
C GLN A 164 -15.29 -15.54 -7.31
N TYR A 165 -14.23 -14.97 -7.87
CA TYR A 165 -13.61 -15.40 -9.12
C TYR A 165 -12.23 -16.04 -8.89
N ASP A 166 -11.97 -16.58 -7.69
CA ASP A 166 -10.74 -17.31 -7.32
C ASP A 166 -9.44 -16.51 -7.54
N CYS A 167 -9.51 -15.19 -7.43
CA CYS A 167 -8.37 -14.28 -7.49
C CYS A 167 -7.91 -13.86 -6.09
N LEU A 168 -6.60 -13.67 -5.92
CA LEU A 168 -6.05 -12.93 -4.78
C LEU A 168 -6.27 -11.43 -4.97
N SER A 169 -6.39 -10.70 -3.87
CA SER A 169 -6.45 -9.24 -3.85
C SER A 169 -5.11 -8.59 -3.46
N ILE A 170 -4.63 -7.62 -4.25
CA ILE A 170 -3.52 -6.72 -3.89
C ILE A 170 -4.07 -5.30 -3.72
N VAL A 171 -3.96 -4.76 -2.51
CA VAL A 171 -4.54 -3.45 -2.15
C VAL A 171 -3.45 -2.44 -1.83
N ASP A 172 -3.42 -1.33 -2.57
CA ASP A 172 -2.63 -0.14 -2.18
C ASP A 172 -3.38 0.67 -1.14
N ALA A 173 -2.84 0.72 0.07
CA ALA A 173 -3.38 1.49 1.17
C ALA A 173 -2.42 2.56 1.68
N VAL A 174 -1.52 3.07 0.83
CA VAL A 174 -0.51 4.08 1.18
C VAL A 174 -1.14 5.32 1.83
N THR A 175 -2.28 5.77 1.32
CA THR A 175 -2.95 7.00 1.80
C THR A 175 -4.17 6.71 2.67
N SER A 176 -4.61 5.46 2.82
CA SER A 176 -5.81 5.12 3.60
C SER A 176 -5.53 4.58 5.01
N VAL A 177 -4.41 3.89 5.26
CA VAL A 177 -4.11 3.36 6.61
C VAL A 177 -4.07 4.49 7.64
N GLY A 178 -4.97 4.44 8.62
CA GLY A 178 -5.12 5.45 9.67
C GLY A 178 -5.89 6.71 9.26
N GLY A 179 -6.26 6.85 7.98
CA GLY A 179 -7.04 7.97 7.45
C GLY A 179 -8.48 7.61 7.05
N SER A 180 -8.70 6.36 6.63
CA SER A 180 -10.00 5.80 6.26
C SER A 180 -10.23 4.47 6.99
N GLU A 181 -11.48 4.01 7.07
CA GLU A 181 -11.76 2.65 7.56
C GLU A 181 -11.00 1.64 6.68
N LEU A 182 -10.32 0.70 7.31
CA LEU A 182 -9.58 -0.38 6.65
C LEU A 182 -9.54 -1.58 7.59
N ARG A 183 -10.16 -2.68 7.17
CA ARG A 183 -10.32 -3.87 8.02
C ARG A 183 -9.87 -5.12 7.27
N VAL A 184 -8.56 -5.37 7.30
CA VAL A 184 -7.90 -6.41 6.48
C VAL A 184 -8.53 -7.78 6.68
N ASP A 185 -8.68 -8.26 7.92
CA ASP A 185 -9.24 -9.59 8.18
C ASP A 185 -10.73 -9.65 7.81
N ASP A 186 -11.50 -8.61 8.15
CA ASP A 186 -12.95 -8.60 7.94
C ASP A 186 -13.35 -8.46 6.46
N TRP A 187 -12.48 -7.89 5.63
CA TRP A 187 -12.70 -7.70 4.20
C TRP A 187 -12.03 -8.79 3.35
N GLY A 188 -11.26 -9.68 3.98
CA GLY A 188 -10.56 -10.76 3.29
C GLY A 188 -9.45 -10.24 2.37
N ILE A 189 -8.68 -9.23 2.78
CA ILE A 189 -7.59 -8.72 1.94
C ILE A 189 -6.40 -9.70 2.00
N ASP A 190 -5.96 -10.19 0.84
CA ASP A 190 -4.89 -11.20 0.76
C ASP A 190 -3.50 -10.59 0.89
N ALA A 191 -3.26 -9.47 0.19
CA ALA A 191 -2.04 -8.71 0.27
C ALA A 191 -2.30 -7.20 0.28
N ILE A 192 -1.65 -6.50 1.20
CA ILE A 192 -1.82 -5.07 1.39
C ILE A 192 -0.50 -4.42 1.78
N TYR A 193 -0.28 -3.22 1.28
CA TYR A 193 0.86 -2.40 1.65
C TYR A 193 0.45 -0.95 1.89
N SER A 194 1.32 -0.20 2.57
CA SER A 194 1.11 1.21 2.86
C SER A 194 2.43 1.99 2.92
N GLY A 195 2.36 3.26 3.26
CA GLY A 195 3.50 4.15 3.45
C GLY A 195 3.36 4.95 4.75
N THR A 196 4.47 5.18 5.42
CA THR A 196 4.55 5.86 6.73
C THR A 196 4.30 7.37 6.64
N GLN A 197 4.51 7.97 5.47
CA GLN A 197 4.55 9.42 5.22
C GLN A 197 3.21 10.09 4.88
N LYS A 198 2.11 9.37 5.08
CA LYS A 198 0.74 9.85 4.88
C LYS A 198 0.03 9.98 6.22
N CYS A 199 -1.09 9.28 6.42
CA CYS A 199 -1.90 9.38 7.62
C CYS A 199 -1.19 8.88 8.89
N LEU A 200 -0.15 8.04 8.77
CA LEU A 200 0.68 7.61 9.90
C LEU A 200 1.65 8.69 10.42
N SER A 201 1.79 9.82 9.71
CA SER A 201 2.58 10.99 10.16
C SER A 201 4.02 10.64 10.59
N CYS A 202 4.67 9.76 9.83
CA CYS A 202 6.05 9.33 10.02
C CYS A 202 6.91 9.70 8.79
N VAL A 203 8.23 9.64 8.90
CA VAL A 203 9.12 9.94 7.77
C VAL A 203 8.97 8.91 6.64
N PRO A 204 9.13 9.29 5.37
CA PRO A 204 9.19 8.32 4.28
C PRO A 204 10.46 7.48 4.41
N GLY A 205 10.33 6.18 4.15
CA GLY A 205 11.44 5.23 4.14
C GLY A 205 10.99 3.85 4.53
#